data_AF-A0A7Y5IS15-F1
#
_entry.id   AF-A0A7Y5IS15-F1
#
_cell.length_a   1.000
_cell.length_b   1.000
_cell.length_c   1.000
_cell.angle_alpha   90.00
_cell.angle_beta   90.00
_cell.angle_gamma   90.00
#
_symmetry.space_group_name_H-M   'P 1'
#
loop_
_entity.id
_entity.type
_entity.pdbx_description
1 polymer ?
#
loop_
_entity_poly.entity_id
_entity_poly.type
_entity_poly.pdbx_seq_one_letter_code
_entity_poly.pdbx_strand_id
1 'polypeptide(L)' 'MNLEALKDGFQCPKCKGKHPVISEHAVPRAGAGKLPLPILDRYLFVSCSLCGFTETYNLKVVERVEELARQTVAQEAPR' A
#
# COMPACT_ATOMS: atom_id res chain seq x y z
N MET A 1 -5.43 -6.37 -1.06
CA MET A 1 -5.72 -5.03 -0.53
C MET A 1 -6.97 -4.42 -1.19
N ASN A 2 -7.96 -3.95 -0.42
CA ASN A 2 -9.18 -3.30 -0.92
C ASN A 2 -9.07 -1.76 -0.77
N LEU A 3 -9.03 -1.04 -1.90
CA LEU A 3 -8.86 0.42 -1.92
C LEU A 3 -10.08 1.19 -1.41
N GLU A 4 -11.28 0.65 -1.58
CA GLU A 4 -12.52 1.32 -1.15
C GLU A 4 -12.62 1.33 0.38
N ALA A 5 -12.32 0.18 1.00
CA ALA A 5 -12.23 0.07 2.46
C ALA A 5 -11.15 0.99 3.05
N LEU A 6 -10.02 1.16 2.34
CA LEU A 6 -8.98 2.11 2.75
C LEU A 6 -9.46 3.56 2.69
N LYS A 7 -10.20 3.94 1.64
CA LYS A 7 -10.75 5.29 1.50
C LYS A 7 -11.75 5.60 2.61
N ASP A 8 -12.65 4.67 2.91
CA ASP A 8 -13.68 4.83 3.93
C ASP A 8 -13.09 4.94 5.34
N GLY A 9 -12.09 4.11 5.65
CA GLY A 9 -11.41 4.10 6.94
C GLY A 9 -10.31 5.16 7.11
N PHE A 10 -10.01 5.96 6.07
CA PHE A 10 -8.89 6.89 6.12
C PHE A 10 -9.15 8.05 7.09
N GLN A 11 -8.23 8.27 8.01
CA GLN A 11 -8.17 9.47 8.83
C GLN A 11 -6.74 9.98 8.87
N CYS A 12 -6.52 11.18 8.33
CA CYS A 12 -5.19 11.77 8.28
C CYS A 12 -4.61 11.89 9.71
N PRO A 13 -3.42 11.32 10.00
CA PRO A 13 -2.86 11.37 11.34
C PRO A 13 -2.50 12.79 11.77
N LYS A 14 -2.18 13.67 10.80
CA LYS A 14 -1.77 15.07 11.00
C LYS A 14 -2.93 16.03 11.26
N CYS A 15 -3.93 16.09 10.36
CA CYS A 15 -5.01 17.08 10.44
C CYS A 15 -6.40 16.47 10.69
N LYS A 16 -6.51 15.15 10.85
CA LYS A 16 -7.76 14.40 11.05
C LYS A 16 -8.78 14.50 9.91
N GLY A 17 -8.40 15.04 8.75
CA GLY A 17 -9.22 15.03 7.54
C GLY A 17 -9.51 13.61 7.05
N LYS A 18 -10.68 13.41 6.44
CA LYS A 18 -11.21 12.09 6.03
C LYS A 18 -11.21 11.88 4.51
N HIS A 19 -10.63 12.80 3.75
CA HIS A 19 -10.62 12.75 2.29
C HIS A 19 -9.20 12.45 1.79
N PRO A 20 -8.90 11.18 1.47
CA PRO A 20 -7.66 10.80 0.81
C PRO A 20 -7.76 10.94 -0.71
N VAL A 21 -6.63 11.29 -1.32
CA VAL A 21 -6.33 11.10 -2.75
C VAL A 21 -5.39 9.91 -2.84
N ILE A 22 -5.79 8.90 -3.61
CA ILE A 22 -5.03 7.66 -3.76
C ILE A 22 -4.43 7.61 -5.17
N SER A 23 -3.13 7.38 -5.26
CA SER A 23 -2.40 7.20 -6.51
C SER A 23 -1.51 5.96 -6.43
N GLU A 24 -1.61 5.07 -7.41
CA GLU A 24 -0.71 3.92 -7.55
C GLU A 24 0.41 4.27 -8.52
N HIS A 25 1.65 3.99 -8.14
CA HIS A 25 2.82 4.18 -8.98
C HIS A 25 3.67 2.92 -9.01
N ALA A 26 3.98 2.48 -10.23
CA ALA A 26 4.95 1.45 -10.47
C ALA A 26 6.34 2.11 -10.57
N VAL A 27 7.25 1.77 -9.65
CA VAL A 27 8.59 2.34 -9.64
C VAL A 27 9.55 1.30 -10.24
N PRO A 28 10.19 1.59 -11.39
CA PRO A 28 11.24 0.72 -11.89
C PRO A 28 12.42 0.76 -10.93
N ARG A 29 13.00 -0.41 -10.64
CA ARG A 29 14.23 -0.47 -9.85
C ARG A 29 15.31 0.26 -10.64
N ALA A 30 15.85 1.36 -10.11
CA ALA A 30 16.94 2.07 -10.75
C ALA A 30 18.17 1.14 -10.80
N GLY A 31 18.44 0.59 -11.98
CA GLY A 31 19.68 -0.13 -12.23
C GLY A 31 20.81 0.87 -12.40
N ALA A 32 21.98 0.58 -11.83
CA ALA A 32 23.21 1.23 -12.24
C ALA A 32 23.54 0.78 -13.69
N GLY A 33 22.87 1.34 -14.69
CA GLY A 33 23.10 1.01 -16.10
C GLY A 33 21.86 1.14 -16.98
N LYS A 34 22.09 1.36 -18.28
CA LYS A 34 21.09 1.52 -19.36
C LYS A 34 20.30 0.23 -19.68
N LEU A 35 20.16 -0.71 -18.74
CA LEU A 35 19.34 -1.90 -18.94
C LEU A 35 17.92 -1.64 -18.40
N PRO A 36 16.87 -1.91 -19.20
CA PRO A 36 15.51 -1.91 -18.69
C PRO A 36 15.38 -3.07 -17.69
N LEU A 37 15.34 -2.74 -16.40
CA LEU A 37 15.01 -3.69 -15.35
C LEU A 37 13.48 -3.85 -15.28
N PRO A 38 12.97 -5.05 -14.96
CA PRO A 38 11.55 -5.23 -14.71
C PRO A 38 11.06 -4.25 -13.62
N ILE A 39 9.86 -3.72 -13.80
CA ILE A 39 9.17 -2.93 -12.77
C ILE A 39 8.87 -3.89 -11.62
N LEU A 40 9.67 -3.81 -10.55
CA LEU A 40 9.64 -4.80 -9.47
C LEU A 40 8.77 -4.37 -8.29
N ASP A 41 8.58 -3.07 -8.08
CA ASP A 41 7.89 -2.56 -6.89
C ASP A 41 6.74 -1.62 -7.28
N ARG A 42 5.54 -1.97 -6.82
CA ARG A 42 4.34 -1.13 -6.92
C ARG A 42 4.11 -0.46 -5.57
N TYR A 43 3.85 0.84 -5.61
CA TYR A 43 3.62 1.65 -4.43
C TYR A 43 2.25 2.32 -4.51
N LEU A 44 1.58 2.39 -3.37
CA LEU A 44 0.35 3.14 -3.20
C LEU A 44 0.64 4.38 -2.36
N PHE A 45 0.28 5.54 -2.89
CA PHE A 45 0.40 6.82 -2.20
C PHE A 45 -0.98 7.28 -1.80
N VAL A 46 -1.15 7.56 -0.52
CA VAL A 46 -2.41 8.03 0.07
C VAL A 46 -2.15 9.41 0.66
N SER A 47 -2.61 10.43 -0.05
CA SER A 47 -2.38 11.83 0.28
C SER A 47 -3.63 12.47 0.85
N CYS A 48 -3.52 13.17 1.97
CA CYS A 48 -4.63 13.97 2.51
C CYS A 48 -4.88 15.19 1.61
N SER A 49 -6.10 15.33 1.09
CA SER A 49 -6.48 16.48 0.26
C SER A 49 -6.49 17.81 1.02
N LEU A 50 -6.54 17.78 2.35
CA LEU A 50 -6.59 18.98 3.18
C LEU A 50 -5.21 19.55 3.51
N CYS A 51 -4.27 18.72 3.98
CA CYS A 51 -2.98 19.19 4.48
C CYS A 51 -1.75 18.69 3.69
N GLY A 52 -1.96 17.86 2.66
CA GLY A 52 -0.90 17.34 1.81
C GLY A 52 -0.02 16.28 2.45
N PHE A 53 -0.36 15.77 3.65
CA PHE A 53 0.35 14.64 4.25
C PHE A 53 0.16 13.38 3.40
N THR A 54 1.24 12.67 3.09
CA THR A 54 1.22 11.48 2.24
C THR A 54 1.78 10.27 2.98
N GLU A 55 1.03 9.18 2.98
CA GLU A 55 1.45 7.86 3.43
C GLU A 55 1.74 6.98 2.22
N THR A 56 2.83 6.21 2.27
CA THR A 56 3.28 5.39 1.16
C THR A 56 3.31 3.92 1.58
N TYR A 57 2.64 3.07 0.81
CA TYR A 57 2.58 1.62 1.04
C TYR A 57 3.30 0.88 -0.09
N ASN A 58 4.23 -0.01 0.25
CA ASN A 58 4.81 -0.94 -0.70
C ASN A 58 3.86 -2.14 -0.87
N LEU A 59 3.24 -2.26 -2.05
CA LEU A 59 2.22 -3.29 -2.28
C LEU A 59 2.77 -4.71 -2.21
N LYS A 60 4.05 -4.93 -2.53
CA LYS A 60 4.70 -6.24 -2.37
C LYS A 60 4.76 -6.68 -0.92
N VAL A 61 5.00 -5.74 -0.01
CA VAL A 61 4.98 -6.00 1.43
C VAL A 61 3.56 -6.31 1.90
N VAL A 62 2.57 -5.54 1.42
CA VAL A 62 1.16 -5.78 1.75
C VAL A 62 0.71 -7.17 1.29
N GLU A 63 1.01 -7.55 0.04
CA GLU A 63 0.71 -8.88 -0.51
C GLU A 63 1.31 -9.99 0.35
N ARG A 64 2.55 -9.80 0.83
CA ARG A 64 3.22 -10.77 1.70
C ARG A 64 2.56 -10.89 3.07
N VAL A 65 2.15 -9.77 3.67
CA VAL A 65 1.44 -9.78 4.97
C VAL A 65 0.07 -10.44 4.82
N GLU A 66 -0.68 -10.15 3.75
CA GLU A 66 -1.96 -10.79 3.46
C GLU A 66 -1.80 -12.31 3.29
N GLU A 67 -0.72 -12.77 2.66
CA GLU A 67 -0.43 -14.19 2.52
C GLU A 67 -0.11 -14.86 3.87
N LEU A 68 0.74 -14.24 4.70
CA LEU A 68 1.06 -14.75 6.04
C LEU A 68 -0.20 -14.81 6.92
N ALA A 69 -1.06 -13.79 6.87
CA ALA A 69 -2.32 -13.77 7.62
C ALA A 69 -3.27 -14.91 7.21
N ARG A 70 -3.33 -15.26 5.92
CA ARG A 70 -4.11 -16.42 5.46
C ARG A 70 -3.55 -17.75 6.00
N GLN A 71 -2.24 -17.86 6.14
CA GLN A 71 -1.59 -19.09 6.61
C GLN A 71 -1.80 -19.31 8.12
N THR A 72 -1.76 -18.26 8.94
CA THR A 72 -2.05 -18.37 10.38
C THR A 72 -3.52 -18.76 10.63
N VAL A 73 -4.47 -18.14 9.90
CA VAL A 73 -5.90 -18.49 10.02
C VAL A 73 -6.16 -19.95 9.62
N ALA A 74 -5.45 -20.49 8.63
CA ALA A 74 -5.57 -21.89 8.24
C ALA A 74 -5.00 -22.87 9.28
N GLN A 75 -4.09 -22.42 10.14
CA GLN A 75 -3.47 -23.24 11.20
C GLN A 75 -4.26 -23.23 12.52
N GLU A 76 -5.17 -22.29 12.71
CA GLU A 76 -6.00 -22.14 13.93
C GLU A 76 -7.41 -22.72 13.81
N ALA A 77 -7.71 -23.54 12.79
CA ALA A 77 -8.99 -24.22 12.69
C ALA A 77 -9.20 -25.18 13.88
N PRO A 78 -10.27 -25.03 14.68
CA PRO A 78 -10.51 -25.86 15.85
C PRO A 78 -10.79 -27.31 15.44
N ARG A 79 -10.15 -28.25 16.16
CA ARG A 79 -10.45 -29.69 16.14
C ARG A 79 -11.79 -29.99 16.79
#